data_AF-A0A4Y6S038-F1
#
_entry.id   AF-A0A4Y6S038-F1
#
_cell.length_a   1.000
_cell.length_b   1.000
_cell.length_c   1.000
_cell.angle_alpha   90.00
_cell.angle_beta   90.00
_cell.angle_gamma   90.00
#
_symmetry.space_group_name_H-M   'P 1'
#
loop_
_entity.id
_entity.type
_entity.pdbx_description
1 polymer ?
#
loop_
_entity_poly.entity_id
_entity_poly.type
_entity_poly.pdbx_seq_one_letter_code
_entity_poly.pdbx_strand_id
1 'polypeptide(L)'
;MTVLSSFSNQLLRLSTCLILLWAVAACSSRPETGALTANTQPAKGAEAHDILIATTRERDPRPGTLFNGERSITLNFAEAVVSVPPSHKPGAVEWPSAAPGNPKTDFVTRRADYIDSEQKFVSDLNRKLASLPKGKREIMLFIHGYNTHFAEGLYRYVQIVHDANSTTVPVFFTWASRGKLQNYVYDLNSAAIARDGLEKTLMLLARSNAEKISILAHSMGNYLLMETGRQMSRASHKTLNRKLDSVVMAAPDIDIDLFKATLRRLGRPPKPYIVVVSQDDSALRASRAIAGGIERLGAYSNDEELAELGAIVFNVTELETAETSNHSKFAALAQYSTELQKALLSSGLADGSSINGTTTLGDNLGSLVGNTAQSAVTLPIKIIAAPFSGQPAGL
;
A
#
# COMPACT_ATOMS: atom_id res chain seq x y z
N MET A 1 -45.35 43.52 -10.33
CA MET A 1 -45.31 42.11 -9.87
C MET A 1 -44.12 41.30 -10.38
N THR A 2 -43.47 41.68 -11.49
CA THR A 2 -42.38 40.91 -12.13
C THR A 2 -40.99 41.08 -11.50
N VAL A 3 -40.75 42.16 -10.74
CA VAL A 3 -39.43 42.44 -10.12
C VAL A 3 -39.23 41.69 -8.80
N LEU A 4 -40.31 41.48 -8.03
CA LEU A 4 -40.29 40.77 -6.75
C LEU A 4 -40.03 39.26 -6.92
N SER A 5 -40.51 38.65 -8.02
CA SER A 5 -40.28 37.22 -8.31
C SER A 5 -38.84 36.93 -8.75
N SER A 6 -38.20 37.88 -9.45
CA SER A 6 -36.78 37.81 -9.84
C SER A 6 -35.86 37.81 -8.62
N PHE A 7 -36.10 38.71 -7.65
CA PHE A 7 -35.33 38.80 -6.42
C PHE A 7 -35.46 37.54 -5.53
N SER A 8 -36.68 37.00 -5.43
CA SER A 8 -36.93 35.75 -4.68
C SER A 8 -36.20 34.56 -5.29
N ASN A 9 -36.15 34.46 -6.61
CA ASN A 9 -35.43 33.38 -7.30
C ASN A 9 -33.90 33.51 -7.20
N GLN A 10 -33.36 34.72 -7.13
CA GLN A 10 -31.93 34.94 -6.89
C GLN A 10 -31.53 34.58 -5.45
N LEU A 11 -32.33 34.97 -4.45
CA LEU A 11 -32.10 34.60 -3.05
C LEU A 11 -32.19 33.08 -2.82
N LEU A 12 -33.12 32.40 -3.49
CA LEU A 12 -33.23 30.94 -3.42
C LEU A 12 -32.00 30.26 -4.04
N ARG A 13 -31.53 30.72 -5.21
CA ARG A 13 -30.32 30.19 -5.87
C ARG A 13 -29.04 30.44 -5.06
N LEU A 14 -28.90 31.61 -4.44
CA LEU A 14 -27.80 31.93 -3.53
C LEU A 14 -27.83 31.02 -2.29
N SER A 15 -29.01 30.79 -1.72
CA SER A 15 -29.18 29.90 -0.57
C SER A 15 -28.86 28.45 -0.92
N THR A 16 -29.28 27.96 -2.09
CA THR A 16 -28.93 26.61 -2.56
C THR A 16 -27.43 26.47 -2.83
N CYS A 17 -26.77 27.48 -3.40
CA CYS A 17 -25.32 27.48 -3.59
C CYS A 17 -24.56 27.50 -2.25
N LEU A 18 -25.03 28.29 -1.27
CA LEU A 18 -24.46 28.32 0.08
C LEU A 18 -24.65 26.99 0.81
N ILE A 19 -25.83 26.36 0.72
CA ILE A 19 -26.08 25.04 1.30
C ILE A 19 -25.22 23.97 0.61
N LEU A 20 -25.04 24.04 -0.72
CA LEU A 20 -24.11 23.16 -1.43
C LEU A 20 -22.67 23.39 -0.96
N LEU A 21 -22.22 24.64 -0.87
CA LEU A 21 -20.87 25.03 -0.41
C LEU A 21 -20.59 24.57 1.04
N TRP A 22 -21.58 24.64 1.92
CA TRP A 22 -21.48 24.11 3.29
C TRP A 22 -21.54 22.57 3.33
N ALA A 23 -22.28 21.92 2.43
CA ALA A 23 -22.27 20.47 2.30
C ALA A 23 -20.94 19.93 1.73
N VAL A 24 -20.21 20.69 0.92
CA VAL A 24 -18.85 20.32 0.48
C VAL A 24 -17.81 20.50 1.59
N ALA A 25 -18.09 21.30 2.63
CA ALA A 25 -17.19 21.47 3.78
C ALA A 25 -17.30 20.32 4.82
N ALA A 26 -18.29 19.43 4.69
CA ALA A 26 -18.41 18.22 5.50
C ALA A 26 -17.52 17.06 5.03
N CYS A 27 -16.56 17.33 4.12
CA CYS A 27 -15.51 16.38 3.80
C CYS A 27 -14.75 16.00 5.07
N SER A 28 -14.67 14.70 5.34
CA SER A 28 -13.85 14.11 6.39
C SER A 28 -12.51 14.84 6.47
N SER A 29 -12.25 15.53 7.59
CA SER A 29 -10.96 16.19 7.79
C SER A 29 -9.85 15.17 7.65
N ARG A 30 -8.83 15.48 6.84
CA ARG A 30 -7.60 14.69 6.70
C ARG A 30 -6.50 15.40 7.52
N PRO A 31 -6.47 15.24 8.86
CA PRO A 31 -5.61 16.05 9.71
C PRO A 31 -4.14 15.73 9.44
N GLU A 32 -3.40 16.74 8.99
CA GLU A 32 -1.93 16.64 8.91
C GLU A 32 -1.32 16.57 10.32
N THR A 33 -1.90 17.28 11.28
CA THR A 33 -1.40 17.41 12.67
C THR A 33 -2.34 16.83 13.69
N GLY A 34 -1.81 16.29 14.79
CA GLY A 34 -2.60 15.77 15.91
C GLY A 34 -3.19 14.37 15.68
N ALA A 35 -3.15 13.83 14.47
CA ALA A 35 -3.68 12.51 14.12
C ALA A 35 -3.07 11.37 14.95
N LEU A 36 -1.82 11.54 15.41
CA LEU A 36 -1.08 10.59 16.24
C LEU A 36 -1.05 10.97 17.72
N THR A 37 -1.98 11.82 18.18
CA THR A 37 -2.12 12.13 19.61
C THR A 37 -2.43 10.84 20.37
N ALA A 38 -1.54 10.46 21.26
CA ALA A 38 -1.60 9.16 21.92
C ALA A 38 -2.79 9.06 22.88
N ASN A 39 -3.42 7.88 22.91
CA ASN A 39 -4.37 7.50 23.94
C ASN A 39 -4.07 6.08 24.45
N THR A 40 -3.77 5.99 25.74
CA THR A 40 -3.38 4.75 26.42
C THR A 40 -4.54 4.05 27.14
N GLN A 41 -5.77 4.58 27.03
CA GLN A 41 -6.94 3.96 27.65
C GLN A 41 -7.19 2.56 27.07
N PRO A 42 -7.29 1.51 27.89
CA PRO A 42 -7.55 0.17 27.40
C PRO A 42 -8.98 0.07 26.82
N ALA A 43 -9.13 -0.72 25.76
CA ALA A 43 -10.43 -1.15 25.25
C ALA A 43 -10.41 -2.67 25.09
N LYS A 44 -11.36 -3.35 25.71
CA LYS A 44 -11.47 -4.80 25.62
C LYS A 44 -11.71 -5.19 24.15
N GLY A 45 -10.87 -6.10 23.64
CA GLY A 45 -10.93 -6.57 22.26
C GLY A 45 -10.25 -5.65 21.23
N ALA A 46 -9.64 -4.53 21.65
CA ALA A 46 -8.78 -3.77 20.74
C ALA A 46 -7.41 -4.44 20.62
N GLU A 47 -6.90 -4.54 19.41
CA GLU A 47 -5.62 -5.19 19.10
C GLU A 47 -4.57 -4.16 18.70
N ALA A 48 -3.38 -4.23 19.30
CA ALA A 48 -2.30 -3.29 19.04
C ALA A 48 -1.26 -3.85 18.07
N HIS A 49 -0.88 -3.06 17.08
CA HIS A 49 0.13 -3.39 16.07
C HIS A 49 1.29 -2.42 16.18
N ASP A 50 2.50 -2.95 16.18
CA ASP A 50 3.73 -2.20 16.39
C ASP A 50 4.56 -2.17 15.09
N ILE A 51 4.64 -0.99 14.49
CA ILE A 51 5.17 -0.74 13.16
C ILE A 51 6.54 -0.05 13.26
N LEU A 52 7.55 -0.63 12.63
CA LEU A 52 8.84 0.05 12.41
C LEU A 52 8.77 0.92 11.16
N ILE A 53 9.31 2.13 11.22
CA ILE A 53 9.17 3.12 10.16
C ILE A 53 10.55 3.61 9.71
N ALA A 54 10.75 3.63 8.39
CA ALA A 54 11.85 4.33 7.73
C ALA A 54 11.27 5.39 6.80
N THR A 55 11.81 6.62 6.82
CA THR A 55 11.17 7.73 6.12
C THR A 55 12.13 8.78 5.58
N THR A 56 11.82 9.29 4.39
CA THR A 56 12.49 10.48 3.81
C THR A 56 11.71 11.77 4.07
N ARG A 57 10.70 11.74 4.95
CA ARG A 57 9.99 12.92 5.43
C ARG A 57 10.80 13.68 6.46
N GLU A 58 10.62 14.99 6.50
CA GLU A 58 11.14 15.85 7.57
C GLU A 58 10.39 15.58 8.89
N ARG A 59 11.13 15.59 10.00
CA ARG A 59 10.58 15.47 11.35
C ARG A 59 9.71 16.69 11.65
N ASP A 60 8.61 16.48 12.34
CA ASP A 60 7.70 17.56 12.71
C ASP A 60 7.54 17.65 14.24
N PRO A 61 7.86 18.81 14.85
CA PRO A 61 7.74 18.99 16.29
C PRO A 61 6.29 19.22 16.76
N ARG A 62 5.34 19.46 15.85
CA ARG A 62 3.93 19.68 16.21
C ARG A 62 3.36 18.42 16.90
N PRO A 63 2.65 18.56 18.02
CA PRO A 63 2.10 17.41 18.76
C PRO A 63 1.28 16.46 17.88
N GLY A 64 1.48 15.15 18.06
CA GLY A 64 0.73 14.11 17.34
C GLY A 64 0.93 14.12 15.82
N THR A 65 2.06 14.61 15.31
CA THR A 65 2.34 14.74 13.86
C THR A 65 3.49 13.82 13.41
N LEU A 66 4.61 13.83 14.14
CA LEU A 66 5.84 13.04 13.91
C LEU A 66 6.59 13.37 12.61
N PHE A 67 5.95 13.29 11.45
CA PHE A 67 6.57 13.64 10.16
C PHE A 67 5.59 14.38 9.25
N ASN A 68 6.10 15.35 8.49
CA ASN A 68 5.29 16.17 7.59
C ASN A 68 5.43 15.76 6.11
N GLY A 69 4.91 16.60 5.21
CA GLY A 69 4.99 16.40 3.76
C GLY A 69 6.30 16.86 3.10
N GLU A 70 7.22 17.44 3.87
CA GLU A 70 8.48 18.00 3.37
C GLU A 70 9.59 16.95 3.33
N ARG A 71 10.58 17.19 2.46
CA ARG A 71 11.68 16.26 2.21
C ARG A 71 12.75 16.43 3.27
N SER A 72 13.20 15.32 3.85
CA SER A 72 14.44 15.28 4.61
C SER A 72 15.62 14.96 3.70
N ILE A 73 16.77 15.57 3.99
CA ILE A 73 18.06 15.23 3.37
C ILE A 73 18.65 13.91 3.90
N THR A 74 18.11 13.38 4.98
CA THR A 74 18.56 12.14 5.63
C THR A 74 17.40 11.16 5.78
N LEU A 75 17.71 9.86 5.81
CA LEU A 75 16.74 8.84 6.19
C LEU A 75 16.48 8.91 7.71
N ASN A 76 15.23 9.12 8.09
CA ASN A 76 14.78 9.12 9.48
C ASN A 76 14.13 7.78 9.83
N PHE A 77 14.08 7.47 11.14
CA PHE A 77 13.46 6.26 11.66
C PHE A 77 12.50 6.59 12.80
N ALA A 78 11.48 5.75 12.96
CA ALA A 78 10.51 5.83 14.04
C ALA A 78 9.89 4.47 14.33
N GLU A 79 9.14 4.40 15.41
CA GLU A 79 8.22 3.31 15.72
C GLU A 79 6.87 3.88 16.13
N ALA A 80 5.79 3.17 15.79
CA ALA A 80 4.46 3.53 16.23
C ALA A 80 3.66 2.28 16.59
N VAL A 81 2.91 2.39 17.69
CA VAL A 81 1.94 1.39 18.11
C VAL A 81 0.56 1.97 17.89
N VAL A 82 -0.24 1.32 17.05
CA VAL A 82 -1.62 1.72 16.74
C VAL A 82 -2.53 0.56 17.08
N SER A 83 -3.65 0.82 17.76
CA SER A 83 -4.66 -0.20 18.00
C SER A 83 -5.84 -0.10 17.06
N VAL A 84 -6.32 -1.26 16.63
CA VAL A 84 -7.54 -1.46 15.86
C VAL A 84 -8.71 -1.73 16.84
N PRO A 85 -9.87 -1.08 16.68
CA PRO A 85 -11.00 -1.25 17.59
C PRO A 85 -11.72 -2.60 17.37
N PRO A 86 -12.41 -3.14 18.38
CA PRO A 86 -13.19 -4.37 18.23
C PRO A 86 -14.36 -4.25 17.25
N SER A 87 -14.78 -3.04 16.89
CA SER A 87 -15.83 -2.77 15.91
C SER A 87 -15.33 -2.71 14.46
N HIS A 88 -14.05 -3.03 14.22
CA HIS A 88 -13.39 -2.86 12.93
C HIS A 88 -14.09 -3.64 11.81
N LYS A 89 -14.14 -3.01 10.63
CA LYS A 89 -14.62 -3.63 9.40
C LYS A 89 -13.46 -3.78 8.41
N PRO A 90 -13.28 -4.97 7.79
CA PRO A 90 -12.21 -5.18 6.84
C PRO A 90 -12.17 -4.13 5.72
N GLY A 91 -10.97 -3.64 5.42
CA GLY A 91 -10.70 -2.60 4.43
C GLY A 91 -11.01 -1.17 4.87
N ALA A 92 -11.68 -0.96 6.01
CA ALA A 92 -12.00 0.38 6.52
C ALA A 92 -10.89 0.88 7.46
N VAL A 93 -10.67 2.19 7.51
CA VAL A 93 -9.91 2.80 8.61
C VAL A 93 -10.91 3.62 9.40
N GLU A 94 -11.25 3.19 10.61
CA GLU A 94 -12.15 3.93 11.51
C GLU A 94 -11.43 5.16 12.07
N TRP A 95 -11.49 6.27 11.32
CA TRP A 95 -10.88 7.54 11.68
C TRP A 95 -11.58 8.19 12.86
N PRO A 96 -10.84 8.69 13.87
CA PRO A 96 -11.45 9.48 14.92
C PRO A 96 -11.92 10.83 14.38
N SER A 97 -13.10 11.28 14.80
CA SER A 97 -13.62 12.62 14.45
C SER A 97 -12.85 13.75 15.14
N ALA A 98 -12.22 13.46 16.27
CA ALA A 98 -11.31 14.34 16.98
C ALA A 98 -10.22 13.53 17.68
N ALA A 99 -9.01 14.09 17.77
CA ALA A 99 -7.91 13.48 18.51
C ALA A 99 -7.94 13.88 20.00
N PRO A 100 -7.57 12.99 20.94
CA PRO A 100 -7.27 11.57 20.69
C PRO A 100 -8.54 10.74 20.45
N GLY A 101 -8.43 9.70 19.62
CA GLY A 101 -9.56 8.82 19.27
C GLY A 101 -10.04 7.92 20.40
N ASN A 102 -11.22 7.33 20.23
CA ASN A 102 -11.83 6.36 21.14
C ASN A 102 -11.43 4.93 20.76
N PRO A 103 -10.70 4.20 21.61
CA PRO A 103 -10.18 2.87 21.28
C PRO A 103 -11.24 1.77 21.13
N LYS A 104 -12.50 2.06 21.47
CA LYS A 104 -13.62 1.13 21.25
C LYS A 104 -14.18 1.21 19.83
N THR A 105 -13.98 2.32 19.13
CA THR A 105 -14.62 2.62 17.85
C THR A 105 -13.65 3.04 16.76
N ASP A 106 -12.48 3.55 17.12
CA ASP A 106 -11.54 4.21 16.21
C ASP A 106 -10.16 3.53 16.24
N PHE A 107 -9.41 3.73 15.17
CA PHE A 107 -7.96 3.49 15.18
C PHE A 107 -7.31 4.51 16.11
N VAL A 108 -6.48 4.03 17.04
CA VAL A 108 -5.87 4.87 18.07
C VAL A 108 -4.38 4.65 18.13
N THR A 109 -3.62 5.73 17.96
CA THR A 109 -2.19 5.74 18.29
C THR A 109 -2.02 5.55 19.79
N ARG A 110 -1.31 4.50 20.20
CA ARG A 110 -0.94 4.22 21.59
C ARG A 110 0.40 4.85 21.95
N ARG A 111 1.31 4.87 20.99
CA ARG A 111 2.68 5.36 21.12
C ARG A 111 3.24 5.68 19.75
N ALA A 112 4.03 6.74 19.62
CA ALA A 112 4.73 7.10 18.39
C ALA A 112 6.02 7.85 18.77
N ASP A 113 7.17 7.24 18.51
CA ASP A 113 8.47 7.74 18.95
C ASP A 113 9.48 7.73 17.80
N TYR A 114 10.41 8.68 17.81
CA TYR A 114 11.56 8.63 16.91
C TYR A 114 12.53 7.52 17.30
N ILE A 115 13.20 6.95 16.31
CA ILE A 115 14.36 6.10 16.50
C ILE A 115 15.61 6.89 16.08
N ASP A 116 16.55 7.02 16.99
CA ASP A 116 17.67 7.96 16.84
C ASP A 116 18.74 7.52 15.84
N SER A 117 18.79 6.23 15.49
CA SER A 117 19.83 5.71 14.60
C SER A 117 19.39 4.50 13.80
N GLU A 118 20.06 4.29 12.68
CA GLU A 118 19.97 3.09 11.85
C GLU A 118 20.30 1.82 12.64
N GLN A 119 21.33 1.88 13.50
CA GLN A 119 21.74 0.75 14.33
C GLN A 119 20.64 0.36 15.31
N LYS A 120 19.98 1.35 15.93
CA LYS A 120 18.83 1.10 16.80
C LYS A 120 17.65 0.53 16.01
N PHE A 121 17.34 1.06 14.83
CA PHE A 121 16.31 0.53 13.95
C PHE A 121 16.54 -0.96 13.62
N VAL A 122 17.75 -1.32 13.20
CA VAL A 122 18.11 -2.72 12.89
C VAL A 122 18.08 -3.60 14.15
N SER A 123 18.53 -3.09 15.29
CA SER A 123 18.46 -3.82 16.57
C SER A 123 17.00 -4.09 16.98
N ASP A 124 16.12 -3.11 16.83
CA ASP A 124 14.70 -3.22 17.16
C ASP A 124 14.00 -4.19 16.19
N LEU A 125 14.32 -4.13 14.89
CA LEU A 125 13.87 -5.09 13.89
C LEU A 125 14.29 -6.52 14.23
N ASN A 126 15.57 -6.74 14.55
CA ASN A 126 16.10 -8.06 14.89
C ASN A 126 15.50 -8.61 16.19
N ARG A 127 15.18 -7.75 17.16
CA ARG A 127 14.47 -8.15 18.38
C ARG A 127 13.06 -8.65 18.09
N LYS A 128 12.31 -7.96 17.23
CA LYS A 128 10.96 -8.39 16.79
C LYS A 128 11.01 -9.68 15.99
N LEU A 129 12.01 -9.84 15.11
CA LEU A 129 12.20 -11.09 14.37
C LEU A 129 12.54 -12.25 15.32
N ALA A 130 13.31 -12.01 16.38
CA ALA A 130 13.67 -13.03 17.34
C ALA A 130 12.48 -13.54 18.18
N SER A 131 11.44 -12.72 18.37
CA SER A 131 10.20 -13.16 19.04
C SER A 131 9.31 -14.05 18.16
N LEU A 132 9.58 -14.14 16.85
CA LEU A 132 8.90 -15.06 15.94
C LEU A 132 9.60 -16.43 15.93
N PRO A 133 8.84 -17.55 15.76
CA PRO A 133 9.42 -18.87 15.59
C PRO A 133 10.43 -18.93 14.45
N LYS A 134 11.49 -19.73 14.61
CA LYS A 134 12.45 -20.01 13.51
C LYS A 134 11.69 -20.60 12.31
N GLY A 135 12.05 -20.18 11.09
CA GLY A 135 11.32 -20.53 9.87
C GLY A 135 10.11 -19.64 9.57
N LYS A 136 9.75 -18.71 10.47
CA LYS A 136 8.66 -17.73 10.32
C LYS A 136 9.12 -16.29 10.57
N ARG A 137 10.43 -16.03 10.48
CA ARG A 137 11.00 -14.70 10.77
C ARG A 137 10.94 -13.83 9.53
N GLU A 138 9.74 -13.39 9.20
CA GLU A 138 9.44 -12.71 7.94
C GLU A 138 9.17 -11.22 8.17
N ILE A 139 9.48 -10.40 7.18
CA ILE A 139 9.18 -8.96 7.15
C ILE A 139 8.14 -8.70 6.06
N MET A 140 7.15 -7.87 6.37
CA MET A 140 6.33 -7.22 5.36
C MET A 140 6.74 -5.76 5.29
N LEU A 141 7.10 -5.27 4.10
CA LEU A 141 7.40 -3.86 3.83
C LEU A 141 6.22 -3.24 3.09
N PHE A 142 5.68 -2.13 3.60
CA PHE A 142 4.68 -1.33 2.89
C PHE A 142 5.22 -0.01 2.39
N ILE A 143 4.87 0.35 1.14
CA ILE A 143 5.22 1.60 0.48
C ILE A 143 3.94 2.26 0.00
N HIS A 144 3.59 3.41 0.58
CA HIS A 144 2.36 4.12 0.23
C HIS A 144 2.45 4.87 -1.12
N GLY A 145 1.29 5.29 -1.60
CA GLY A 145 1.11 6.03 -2.85
C GLY A 145 1.11 7.56 -2.74
N TYR A 146 0.60 8.19 -3.79
CA TYR A 146 0.41 9.64 -3.93
C TYR A 146 -0.61 10.21 -2.93
N ASN A 147 -0.57 11.52 -2.66
CA ASN A 147 -1.61 12.23 -1.90
C ASN A 147 -1.87 11.57 -0.53
N THR A 148 -0.80 11.25 0.20
CA THR A 148 -0.88 10.52 1.47
C THR A 148 -0.14 11.28 2.57
N HIS A 149 -0.86 11.68 3.63
CA HIS A 149 -0.23 12.16 4.87
C HIS A 149 0.43 11.01 5.64
N PHE A 150 1.38 11.33 6.52
CA PHE A 150 2.11 10.31 7.29
C PHE A 150 1.17 9.39 8.10
N ALA A 151 0.25 9.98 8.87
CA ALA A 151 -0.71 9.22 9.68
C ALA A 151 -1.66 8.36 8.85
N GLU A 152 -2.07 8.85 7.67
CA GLU A 152 -2.93 8.10 6.74
C GLU A 152 -2.26 6.84 6.20
N GLY A 153 -1.01 6.96 5.75
CA GLY A 153 -0.24 5.80 5.31
C GLY A 153 0.00 4.81 6.45
N LEU A 154 0.29 5.30 7.66
CA LEU A 154 0.49 4.46 8.84
C LEU A 154 -0.77 3.70 9.24
N TYR A 155 -1.92 4.38 9.38
CA TYR A 155 -3.18 3.73 9.77
C TYR A 155 -3.68 2.77 8.71
N ARG A 156 -3.52 3.12 7.43
CA ARG A 156 -3.83 2.21 6.32
C ARG A 156 -2.97 0.95 6.39
N TYR A 157 -1.68 1.08 6.72
CA TYR A 157 -0.83 -0.09 6.84
C TYR A 157 -1.21 -0.98 8.03
N VAL A 158 -1.53 -0.38 9.18
CA VAL A 158 -2.03 -1.11 10.35
C VAL A 158 -3.31 -1.88 10.01
N GLN A 159 -4.24 -1.26 9.25
CA GLN A 159 -5.43 -1.93 8.75
C GLN A 159 -5.08 -3.15 7.89
N ILE A 160 -4.16 -3.00 6.93
CA ILE A 160 -3.73 -4.12 6.07
C ILE A 160 -3.12 -5.26 6.88
N VAL A 161 -2.26 -4.94 7.85
CA VAL A 161 -1.61 -5.94 8.72
C VAL A 161 -2.63 -6.69 9.56
N HIS A 162 -3.59 -5.97 10.16
CA HIS A 162 -4.65 -6.55 10.97
C HIS A 162 -5.58 -7.43 10.15
N ASP A 163 -6.10 -6.92 9.03
CA ASP A 163 -7.02 -7.67 8.18
C ASP A 163 -6.38 -8.92 7.57
N ALA A 164 -5.08 -8.85 7.27
CA ALA A 164 -4.34 -10.01 6.80
C ALA A 164 -4.02 -11.04 7.90
N ASN A 165 -4.35 -10.76 9.16
CA ASN A 165 -3.88 -11.54 10.31
C ASN A 165 -2.37 -11.82 10.22
N SER A 166 -1.60 -10.82 9.80
CA SER A 166 -0.19 -11.01 9.47
C SER A 166 0.61 -11.36 10.72
N THR A 167 1.43 -12.41 10.61
CA THR A 167 2.38 -12.82 11.66
C THR A 167 3.81 -12.33 11.41
N THR A 168 3.99 -11.51 10.36
CA THR A 168 5.28 -10.94 9.97
C THR A 168 5.63 -9.73 10.82
N VAL A 169 6.89 -9.28 10.78
CA VAL A 169 7.27 -7.98 11.35
C VAL A 169 6.93 -6.87 10.34
N PRO A 170 6.00 -5.94 10.66
CA PRO A 170 5.60 -4.91 9.74
C PRO A 170 6.59 -3.74 9.72
N VAL A 171 6.99 -3.32 8.52
CA VAL A 171 7.88 -2.19 8.27
C VAL A 171 7.20 -1.24 7.29
N PHE A 172 7.08 0.04 7.66
CA PHE A 172 6.52 1.08 6.82
C PHE A 172 7.63 1.95 6.23
N PHE A 173 7.75 1.96 4.90
CA PHE A 173 8.54 2.98 4.21
C PHE A 173 7.63 4.10 3.73
N THR A 174 7.92 5.33 4.15
CA THR A 174 7.14 6.51 3.78
C THR A 174 8.01 7.62 3.24
N TRP A 175 7.53 8.25 2.19
CA TRP A 175 8.24 9.29 1.46
C TRP A 175 7.43 10.59 1.50
N ALA A 176 8.09 11.72 1.20
CA ALA A 176 7.55 13.08 1.33
C ALA A 176 6.40 13.41 0.36
N SER A 177 5.25 12.75 0.51
CA SER A 177 3.98 13.13 -0.08
C SER A 177 3.32 14.20 0.78
N ARG A 178 2.83 15.27 0.15
CA ARG A 178 2.17 16.38 0.85
C ARG A 178 0.69 16.12 1.20
N GLY A 179 0.12 14.98 0.80
CA GLY A 179 -1.28 14.68 1.11
C GLY A 179 -2.29 15.58 0.39
N LYS A 180 -1.92 16.20 -0.74
CA LYS A 180 -2.79 17.13 -1.49
C LYS A 180 -2.85 16.79 -2.98
N LEU A 181 -4.06 16.77 -3.55
CA LEU A 181 -4.35 16.44 -4.95
C LEU A 181 -3.70 17.37 -5.98
N GLN A 182 -3.40 18.62 -5.62
CA GLN A 182 -2.73 19.58 -6.49
C GLN A 182 -1.19 19.44 -6.48
N ASN A 183 -0.63 18.64 -5.57
CA ASN A 183 0.82 18.49 -5.40
C ASN A 183 1.40 17.30 -6.18
N TYR A 184 0.73 16.84 -7.24
CA TYR A 184 1.16 15.70 -8.03
C TYR A 184 2.63 15.76 -8.48
N VAL A 185 3.05 16.87 -9.08
CA VAL A 185 4.44 17.05 -9.54
C VAL A 185 5.43 17.06 -8.37
N TYR A 186 5.06 17.68 -7.24
CA TYR A 186 5.90 17.67 -6.05
C TYR A 186 6.07 16.24 -5.53
N ASP A 187 4.97 15.49 -5.41
CA ASP A 187 4.96 14.11 -4.92
C ASP A 187 5.76 13.19 -5.86
N LEU A 188 5.60 13.32 -7.19
CA LEU A 188 6.38 12.56 -8.16
C LEU A 188 7.89 12.81 -7.99
N ASN A 189 8.29 14.08 -7.86
CA ASN A 189 9.69 14.44 -7.61
C ASN A 189 10.17 13.97 -6.22
N SER A 190 9.31 13.99 -5.21
CA SER A 190 9.63 13.47 -3.87
C SER A 190 9.82 11.95 -3.88
N ALA A 191 9.01 11.23 -4.64
CA ALA A 191 9.17 9.80 -4.88
C ALA A 191 10.51 9.52 -5.59
N ALA A 192 10.86 10.28 -6.63
CA ALA A 192 12.17 10.14 -7.29
C ALA A 192 13.36 10.44 -6.36
N ILE A 193 13.23 11.42 -5.45
CA ILE A 193 14.25 11.72 -4.44
C ILE A 193 14.35 10.61 -3.39
N ALA A 194 13.24 9.94 -3.06
CA ALA A 194 13.19 8.92 -2.02
C ALA A 194 13.86 7.58 -2.40
N ARG A 195 14.32 7.41 -3.65
CA ARG A 195 14.95 6.18 -4.15
C ARG A 195 16.13 5.73 -3.29
N ASP A 196 17.02 6.65 -2.95
CA ASP A 196 18.20 6.34 -2.12
C ASP A 196 17.80 5.91 -0.70
N GLY A 197 16.76 6.54 -0.14
CA GLY A 197 16.18 6.16 1.15
C GLY A 197 15.55 4.77 1.12
N LEU A 198 14.83 4.44 0.04
CA LEU A 198 14.23 3.12 -0.13
C LEU A 198 15.28 2.04 -0.38
N GLU A 199 16.28 2.28 -1.23
CA GLU A 199 17.40 1.35 -1.43
C GLU A 199 18.10 1.05 -0.10
N LYS A 200 18.41 2.10 0.67
CA LYS A 200 19.01 1.94 1.99
C LYS A 200 18.13 1.11 2.91
N THR A 201 16.83 1.38 2.95
CA THR A 201 15.85 0.61 3.74
C THR A 201 15.85 -0.87 3.32
N LEU A 202 15.71 -1.17 2.03
CA LEU A 202 15.73 -2.55 1.51
C LEU A 202 17.01 -3.29 1.91
N MET A 203 18.16 -2.61 1.88
CA MET A 203 19.43 -3.20 2.29
C MET A 203 19.52 -3.45 3.80
N LEU A 204 18.93 -2.60 4.63
CA LEU A 204 18.81 -2.85 6.08
C LEU A 204 17.96 -4.08 6.36
N LEU A 205 16.81 -4.21 5.69
CA LEU A 205 15.95 -5.38 5.82
C LEU A 205 16.66 -6.65 5.35
N ALA A 206 17.32 -6.61 4.18
CA ALA A 206 18.03 -7.75 3.61
C ALA A 206 19.21 -8.21 4.49
N ARG A 207 19.88 -7.29 5.18
CA ARG A 207 21.01 -7.59 6.08
C ARG A 207 20.60 -7.92 7.52
N SER A 208 19.33 -7.77 7.87
CA SER A 208 18.77 -8.16 9.17
C SER A 208 18.74 -9.69 9.37
N ASN A 209 18.21 -10.15 10.49
CA ASN A 209 17.96 -11.57 10.78
C ASN A 209 16.70 -12.13 10.11
N ALA A 210 16.07 -11.37 9.20
CA ALA A 210 14.90 -11.85 8.46
C ALA A 210 15.27 -13.05 7.60
N GLU A 211 14.39 -14.03 7.56
CA GLU A 211 14.46 -15.18 6.67
C GLU A 211 13.83 -14.84 5.32
N LYS A 212 12.75 -14.07 5.33
CA LYS A 212 12.02 -13.62 4.13
C LYS A 212 11.55 -12.17 4.23
N ILE A 213 11.40 -11.54 3.06
CA ILE A 213 10.92 -10.15 2.91
C ILE A 213 9.87 -10.14 1.81
N SER A 214 8.67 -9.68 2.16
CA SER A 214 7.59 -9.39 1.21
C SER A 214 7.40 -7.88 1.08
N ILE A 215 7.19 -7.38 -0.12
CA ILE A 215 6.99 -5.95 -0.39
C ILE A 215 5.57 -5.73 -0.92
N LEU A 216 4.84 -4.81 -0.31
CA LEU A 216 3.56 -4.29 -0.79
C LEU A 216 3.73 -2.82 -1.15
N ALA A 217 3.63 -2.47 -2.43
CA ALA A 217 3.72 -1.09 -2.90
C ALA A 217 2.38 -0.67 -3.51
N HIS A 218 1.87 0.49 -3.11
CA HIS A 218 0.60 1.03 -3.58
C HIS A 218 0.78 2.21 -4.52
N SER A 219 0.03 2.25 -5.62
CA SER A 219 -0.08 3.43 -6.49
C SER A 219 1.29 3.95 -6.91
N MET A 220 1.59 5.24 -6.72
CA MET A 220 2.88 5.87 -7.06
C MET A 220 4.07 5.30 -6.27
N GLY A 221 3.83 4.58 -5.17
CA GLY A 221 4.85 3.79 -4.48
C GLY A 221 5.47 2.71 -5.38
N ASN A 222 4.75 2.24 -6.40
CA ASN A 222 5.27 1.32 -7.41
C ASN A 222 6.26 1.98 -8.36
N TYR A 223 6.03 3.24 -8.75
CA TYR A 223 7.01 4.02 -9.51
C TYR A 223 8.31 4.15 -8.71
N LEU A 224 8.22 4.52 -7.43
CA LEU A 224 9.38 4.59 -6.53
C LEU A 224 10.09 3.22 -6.41
N LEU A 225 9.35 2.13 -6.18
CA LEU A 225 9.93 0.79 -6.04
C LEU A 225 10.69 0.37 -7.31
N MET A 226 10.08 0.54 -8.48
CA MET A 226 10.69 0.15 -9.76
C MET A 226 11.92 0.99 -10.08
N GLU A 227 11.86 2.31 -9.87
CA GLU A 227 13.01 3.18 -10.09
C GLU A 227 14.15 2.91 -9.09
N THR A 228 13.81 2.56 -7.85
CA THR A 228 14.80 2.11 -6.85
C THR A 228 15.48 0.82 -7.29
N GLY A 229 14.71 -0.18 -7.74
CA GLY A 229 15.26 -1.40 -8.31
C GLY A 229 16.16 -1.12 -9.51
N ARG A 230 15.77 -0.18 -10.38
CA ARG A 230 16.55 0.22 -11.56
C ARG A 230 17.92 0.82 -11.21
N GLN A 231 18.04 1.58 -10.12
CA GLN A 231 19.31 2.20 -9.69
C GLN A 231 20.23 1.25 -8.90
N MET A 232 19.65 0.27 -8.20
CA MET A 232 20.39 -0.62 -7.31
C MET A 232 21.52 -1.37 -8.05
N SER A 233 22.66 -1.51 -7.36
CA SER A 233 23.79 -2.29 -7.88
C SER A 233 23.46 -3.78 -7.99
N ARG A 234 24.22 -4.52 -8.82
CA ARG A 234 24.14 -6.00 -8.89
C ARG A 234 24.27 -6.67 -7.53
N ALA A 235 25.18 -6.16 -6.69
CA ALA A 235 25.45 -6.70 -5.36
C ALA A 235 24.27 -6.45 -4.41
N SER A 236 23.63 -5.28 -4.50
CA SER A 236 22.41 -4.95 -3.76
C SER A 236 21.27 -5.89 -4.18
N HIS A 237 21.06 -6.07 -5.49
CA HIS A 237 20.07 -7.03 -6.04
C HIS A 237 20.31 -8.45 -5.55
N LYS A 238 21.55 -8.96 -5.67
CA LYS A 238 21.91 -10.29 -5.17
C LYS A 238 21.64 -10.43 -3.67
N THR A 239 21.90 -9.38 -2.89
CA THR A 239 21.68 -9.40 -1.43
C THR A 239 20.19 -9.48 -1.11
N LEU A 240 19.37 -8.65 -1.75
CA LEU A 240 17.92 -8.60 -1.56
C LEU A 240 17.25 -9.90 -2.05
N ASN A 241 17.58 -10.36 -3.25
CA ASN A 241 16.96 -11.53 -3.89
C ASN A 241 17.14 -12.85 -3.12
N ARG A 242 18.11 -12.95 -2.21
CA ARG A 242 18.25 -14.12 -1.32
C ARG A 242 17.13 -14.25 -0.30
N LYS A 243 16.43 -13.16 0.02
CA LYS A 243 15.38 -13.08 1.03
C LYS A 243 14.06 -12.59 0.48
N LEU A 244 14.04 -12.01 -0.72
CA LEU A 244 12.82 -11.52 -1.35
C LEU A 244 11.87 -12.69 -1.63
N ASP A 245 10.73 -12.69 -0.95
CA ASP A 245 9.74 -13.75 -1.06
C ASP A 245 8.61 -13.39 -2.02
N SER A 246 8.14 -12.14 -1.99
CA SER A 246 7.08 -11.65 -2.88
C SER A 246 7.13 -10.14 -3.05
N VAL A 247 6.65 -9.66 -4.20
CA VAL A 247 6.40 -8.24 -4.47
C VAL A 247 4.97 -8.12 -4.98
N VAL A 248 4.14 -7.40 -4.23
CA VAL A 248 2.75 -7.09 -4.56
C VAL A 248 2.68 -5.62 -4.96
N MET A 249 2.30 -5.39 -6.21
CA MET A 249 2.11 -4.07 -6.82
C MET A 249 0.61 -3.77 -6.85
N ALA A 250 0.14 -3.01 -5.87
CA ALA A 250 -1.28 -2.67 -5.72
C ALA A 250 -1.65 -1.40 -6.48
N ALA A 251 -2.60 -1.50 -7.41
CA ALA A 251 -3.09 -0.40 -8.25
C ALA A 251 -1.95 0.49 -8.80
N PRO A 252 -0.92 -0.10 -9.45
CA PRO A 252 0.34 0.58 -9.70
C PRO A 252 0.20 1.80 -10.62
N ASP A 253 0.54 2.96 -10.07
CA ASP A 253 0.62 4.22 -10.81
C ASP A 253 2.05 4.36 -11.35
N ILE A 254 2.38 3.54 -12.34
CA ILE A 254 3.61 3.61 -13.15
C ILE A 254 3.25 3.56 -14.62
N ASP A 255 4.01 4.27 -15.44
CA ASP A 255 3.90 4.24 -16.88
C ASP A 255 4.19 2.82 -17.39
N ILE A 256 3.34 2.28 -18.27
CA ILE A 256 3.50 0.93 -18.78
C ILE A 256 4.81 0.74 -19.57
N ASP A 257 5.24 1.74 -20.33
CA ASP A 257 6.49 1.69 -21.09
C ASP A 257 7.70 1.80 -20.16
N LEU A 258 7.60 2.61 -19.10
CA LEU A 258 8.63 2.65 -18.06
C LEU A 258 8.76 1.31 -17.34
N PHE A 259 7.64 0.66 -17.02
CA PHE A 259 7.62 -0.66 -16.40
C PHE A 259 8.29 -1.70 -17.32
N LYS A 260 7.87 -1.77 -18.59
CA LYS A 260 8.46 -2.66 -19.61
C LYS A 260 9.97 -2.39 -19.79
N ALA A 261 10.38 -1.13 -19.86
CA ALA A 261 11.78 -0.75 -19.99
C ALA A 261 12.61 -1.10 -18.74
N THR A 262 12.00 -1.08 -17.57
CA THR A 262 12.65 -1.46 -16.31
C THR A 262 12.84 -2.97 -16.23
N LEU A 263 11.81 -3.77 -16.57
CA LEU A 263 11.95 -5.23 -16.68
C LEU A 263 13.01 -5.64 -17.70
N ARG A 264 13.06 -4.98 -18.87
CA ARG A 264 14.12 -5.22 -19.86
C ARG A 264 15.53 -4.97 -19.33
N ARG A 265 15.70 -3.99 -18.43
CA ARG A 265 17.00 -3.69 -17.80
C ARG A 265 17.32 -4.64 -16.65
N LEU A 266 16.36 -4.95 -15.79
CA LEU A 266 16.59 -5.81 -14.62
C LEU A 266 16.65 -7.29 -14.98
N GLY A 267 16.13 -7.67 -16.15
CA GLY A 267 15.85 -9.06 -16.49
C GLY A 267 14.60 -9.55 -15.77
N ARG A 268 14.35 -10.87 -15.88
CA ARG A 268 13.24 -11.47 -15.15
C ARG A 268 13.59 -11.54 -13.66
N PRO A 269 12.69 -11.12 -12.76
CA PRO A 269 12.92 -11.28 -11.32
C PRO A 269 13.04 -12.78 -10.98
N PRO A 270 13.60 -13.14 -9.81
CA PRO A 270 13.69 -14.53 -9.39
C PRO A 270 12.31 -15.14 -9.11
N LYS A 271 11.32 -14.31 -8.80
CA LYS A 271 9.91 -14.66 -8.61
C LYS A 271 9.04 -13.62 -9.32
N PRO A 272 7.86 -14.00 -9.83
CA PRO A 272 6.97 -13.08 -10.52
C PRO A 272 6.47 -11.97 -9.58
N TYR A 273 6.22 -10.78 -10.15
CA TYR A 273 5.51 -9.72 -9.43
C TYR A 273 4.02 -10.00 -9.44
N ILE A 274 3.35 -9.83 -8.30
CA ILE A 274 1.89 -9.91 -8.21
C ILE A 274 1.35 -8.51 -8.48
N VAL A 275 0.66 -8.31 -9.60
CA VAL A 275 0.15 -7.00 -10.03
C VAL A 275 -1.36 -6.99 -9.83
N VAL A 276 -1.85 -6.15 -8.92
CA VAL A 276 -3.29 -5.98 -8.66
C VAL A 276 -3.79 -4.82 -9.51
N VAL A 277 -4.68 -5.11 -10.46
CA VAL A 277 -5.22 -4.14 -11.42
C VAL A 277 -6.72 -3.91 -11.20
N SER A 278 -7.17 -2.69 -11.46
CA SER A 278 -8.59 -2.32 -11.47
C SER A 278 -8.83 -1.35 -12.62
N GLN A 279 -9.54 -1.79 -13.65
CA GLN A 279 -9.74 -0.99 -14.87
C GLN A 279 -10.70 0.19 -14.66
N ASP A 280 -11.52 0.12 -13.60
CA ASP A 280 -12.49 1.14 -13.21
C ASP A 280 -11.93 2.16 -12.19
N ASP A 281 -10.62 2.11 -11.91
CA ASP A 281 -9.92 2.99 -10.95
C ASP A 281 -9.94 4.47 -11.38
N SER A 282 -10.66 5.28 -10.61
CA SER A 282 -10.82 6.71 -10.90
C SER A 282 -9.56 7.55 -10.68
N ALA A 283 -8.69 7.16 -9.74
CA ALA A 283 -7.46 7.87 -9.46
C ALA A 283 -6.43 7.63 -10.58
N LEU A 284 -6.35 6.40 -11.10
CA LEU A 284 -5.50 6.09 -12.25
C LEU A 284 -5.99 6.76 -13.53
N ARG A 285 -7.31 6.94 -13.72
CA ARG A 285 -7.84 7.78 -14.82
C ARG A 285 -7.37 9.23 -14.71
N ALA A 286 -7.38 9.81 -13.52
CA ALA A 286 -6.86 11.16 -13.30
C ALA A 286 -5.34 11.24 -13.57
N SER A 287 -4.56 10.25 -13.08
CA SER A 287 -3.12 10.15 -13.36
C SER A 287 -2.83 10.06 -14.86
N ARG A 288 -3.56 9.20 -15.60
CA ARG A 288 -3.49 9.10 -17.07
C ARG A 288 -3.76 10.45 -17.75
N ALA A 289 -4.77 11.19 -17.30
CA ALA A 289 -5.08 12.51 -17.85
C ALA A 289 -3.92 13.51 -17.63
N ILE A 290 -3.34 13.54 -16.43
CA ILE A 290 -2.16 14.37 -16.11
C ILE A 290 -0.94 13.95 -16.94
N ALA A 291 -0.77 12.65 -17.19
CA ALA A 291 0.32 12.07 -17.97
C ALA A 291 0.14 12.22 -19.50
N GLY A 292 -0.83 13.00 -19.98
CA GLY A 292 -1.03 13.22 -21.42
C GLY A 292 -1.69 12.04 -22.14
N GLY A 293 -2.48 11.22 -21.44
CA GLY A 293 -3.21 10.09 -22.00
C GLY A 293 -2.48 8.75 -21.95
N ILE A 294 -1.25 8.72 -21.42
CA ILE A 294 -0.44 7.51 -21.31
C ILE A 294 -1.00 6.55 -20.25
N GLU A 295 -1.09 5.28 -20.61
CA GLU A 295 -1.67 4.26 -19.75
C GLU A 295 -0.81 3.96 -18.51
N ARG A 296 -1.50 3.68 -17.40
CA ARG A 296 -0.90 3.34 -16.12
C ARG A 296 -1.05 1.84 -15.89
N LEU A 297 -0.01 1.20 -15.39
CA LEU A 297 0.04 -0.26 -15.21
C LEU A 297 -1.20 -0.81 -14.47
N GLY A 298 -1.68 -0.12 -13.43
CA GLY A 298 -2.81 -0.57 -12.61
C GLY A 298 -4.17 -0.51 -13.30
N ALA A 299 -4.27 0.18 -14.44
CA ALA A 299 -5.46 0.28 -15.28
C ALA A 299 -5.19 -0.22 -16.71
N TYR A 300 -4.10 -0.97 -16.91
CA TYR A 300 -3.76 -1.55 -18.20
C TYR A 300 -4.75 -2.66 -18.55
N SER A 301 -5.23 -2.69 -19.79
CA SER A 301 -6.31 -3.59 -20.20
C SER A 301 -5.85 -4.94 -20.73
N ASN A 302 -4.57 -5.09 -21.08
CA ASN A 302 -4.01 -6.31 -21.63
C ASN A 302 -3.27 -7.09 -20.53
N ASP A 303 -4.06 -7.83 -19.74
CA ASP A 303 -3.58 -8.65 -18.63
C ASP A 303 -2.66 -9.79 -19.12
N GLU A 304 -2.90 -10.31 -20.33
CA GLU A 304 -2.09 -11.37 -20.95
C GLU A 304 -0.66 -10.90 -21.22
N GLU A 305 -0.46 -9.67 -21.73
CA GLU A 305 0.89 -9.13 -21.93
C GLU A 305 1.63 -8.95 -20.60
N LEU A 306 0.93 -8.52 -19.53
CA LEU A 306 1.54 -8.42 -18.20
C LEU A 306 1.97 -9.81 -17.70
N ALA A 307 1.17 -10.83 -17.95
CA ALA A 307 1.50 -12.20 -17.61
C ALA A 307 2.74 -12.69 -18.39
N GLU A 308 2.83 -12.41 -19.70
CA GLU A 308 3.99 -12.74 -20.54
C GLU A 308 5.30 -12.05 -20.10
N LEU A 309 5.17 -10.83 -19.54
CA LEU A 309 6.28 -10.11 -18.90
C LEU A 309 6.73 -10.74 -17.57
N GLY A 310 6.05 -11.79 -17.11
CA GLY A 310 6.37 -12.54 -15.90
C GLY A 310 5.69 -11.99 -14.64
N ALA A 311 4.55 -11.30 -14.78
CA ALA A 311 3.69 -10.96 -13.67
C ALA A 311 2.62 -12.03 -13.42
N ILE A 312 2.11 -12.08 -12.20
CA ILE A 312 0.82 -12.71 -11.87
C ILE A 312 -0.17 -11.56 -11.70
N VAL A 313 -1.21 -11.51 -12.54
CA VAL A 313 -2.19 -10.41 -12.54
C VAL A 313 -3.41 -10.80 -11.73
N PHE A 314 -3.75 -9.96 -10.75
CA PHE A 314 -4.97 -10.05 -9.96
C PHE A 314 -5.89 -8.92 -10.42
N ASN A 315 -6.86 -9.24 -11.26
CA ASN A 315 -7.83 -8.27 -11.75
C ASN A 315 -9.02 -8.22 -10.79
N VAL A 316 -9.18 -7.07 -10.13
CA VAL A 316 -10.22 -6.82 -9.11
C VAL A 316 -11.27 -5.82 -9.58
N THR A 317 -11.39 -5.63 -10.91
CA THR A 317 -12.35 -4.67 -11.49
C THR A 317 -13.78 -4.97 -11.01
N GLU A 318 -14.17 -6.24 -10.95
CA GLU A 318 -15.51 -6.68 -10.51
C GLU A 318 -15.70 -6.70 -8.97
N LEU A 319 -14.66 -6.41 -8.19
CA LEU A 319 -14.78 -6.34 -6.73
C LEU A 319 -15.52 -5.06 -6.33
N GLU A 320 -16.65 -5.21 -5.65
CA GLU A 320 -17.38 -4.08 -5.07
C GLU A 320 -16.81 -3.69 -3.71
N THR A 321 -16.62 -2.38 -3.48
CA THR A 321 -16.19 -1.85 -2.17
C THR A 321 -16.99 -0.60 -1.83
N ALA A 322 -17.03 -0.24 -0.53
CA ALA A 322 -17.72 0.97 -0.07
C ALA A 322 -17.01 2.27 -0.48
N GLU A 323 -15.78 2.22 -1.01
CA GLU A 323 -15.04 3.40 -1.46
C GLU A 323 -15.45 3.81 -2.88
N THR A 324 -15.63 5.12 -3.11
CA THR A 324 -16.08 5.66 -4.41
C THR A 324 -14.98 5.71 -5.48
N SER A 325 -13.70 5.69 -5.08
CA SER A 325 -12.58 5.89 -6.02
C SER A 325 -12.12 4.60 -6.72
N ASN A 326 -12.45 3.45 -6.13
CA ASN A 326 -11.96 2.12 -6.50
C ASN A 326 -10.42 1.93 -6.42
N HIS A 327 -9.67 2.94 -5.97
CA HIS A 327 -8.21 2.93 -5.91
C HIS A 327 -7.64 2.16 -4.71
N SER A 328 -8.44 1.95 -3.67
CA SER A 328 -8.05 1.18 -2.47
C SER A 328 -8.68 -0.20 -2.41
N LYS A 329 -9.31 -0.70 -3.50
CA LYS A 329 -9.89 -2.06 -3.55
C LYS A 329 -8.91 -3.15 -3.10
N PHE A 330 -7.62 -2.95 -3.37
CA PHE A 330 -6.55 -3.85 -2.93
C PHE A 330 -6.52 -4.04 -1.40
N ALA A 331 -6.87 -3.01 -0.62
CA ALA A 331 -6.83 -3.07 0.84
C ALA A 331 -7.88 -4.04 1.39
N ALA A 332 -9.01 -4.19 0.69
CA ALA A 332 -10.03 -5.18 1.01
C ALA A 332 -9.59 -6.62 0.68
N LEU A 333 -8.53 -6.82 -0.13
CA LEU A 333 -7.96 -8.14 -0.38
C LEU A 333 -7.17 -8.68 0.81
N ALA A 334 -6.76 -7.82 1.74
CA ALA A 334 -5.97 -8.22 2.91
C ALA A 334 -6.67 -9.32 3.72
N GLN A 335 -8.00 -9.20 3.90
CA GLN A 335 -8.82 -10.20 4.58
C GLN A 335 -8.82 -11.59 3.91
N TYR A 336 -8.47 -11.66 2.63
CA TYR A 336 -8.39 -12.90 1.83
C TYR A 336 -6.94 -13.33 1.59
N SER A 337 -5.97 -12.73 2.29
CA SER A 337 -4.54 -12.95 2.02
C SER A 337 -4.13 -14.43 2.16
N THR A 338 -4.70 -15.16 3.11
CA THR A 338 -4.40 -16.58 3.33
C THR A 338 -4.95 -17.44 2.19
N GLU A 339 -6.16 -17.15 1.73
CA GLU A 339 -6.83 -17.82 0.61
C GLU A 339 -6.08 -17.56 -0.69
N LEU A 340 -5.72 -16.30 -0.95
CA LEU A 340 -4.94 -15.90 -2.12
C LEU A 340 -3.55 -16.56 -2.10
N GLN A 341 -2.88 -16.60 -0.95
CA GLN A 341 -1.59 -17.29 -0.81
C GLN A 341 -1.74 -18.79 -1.08
N LYS A 342 -2.76 -19.45 -0.53
CA LYS A 342 -3.04 -20.86 -0.79
C LYS A 342 -3.31 -21.12 -2.27
N ALA A 343 -4.10 -20.27 -2.93
CA ALA A 343 -4.40 -20.38 -4.35
C ALA A 343 -3.14 -20.25 -5.22
N LEU A 344 -2.23 -19.33 -4.86
CA LEU A 344 -0.94 -19.16 -5.53
C LEU A 344 0.00 -20.36 -5.34
N LEU A 345 0.01 -20.96 -4.14
CA LEU A 345 0.80 -22.14 -3.85
C LEU A 345 0.24 -23.39 -4.54
N SER A 346 -1.08 -23.60 -4.49
CA SER A 346 -1.74 -24.77 -5.07
C SER A 346 -1.69 -24.79 -6.60
N SER A 347 -1.60 -23.62 -7.23
CA SER A 347 -1.47 -23.48 -8.68
C SER A 347 -0.02 -23.66 -9.18
N GLY A 348 0.96 -23.78 -8.29
CA GLY A 348 2.38 -23.80 -8.66
C GLY A 348 2.91 -22.47 -9.20
N LEU A 349 2.08 -21.42 -9.21
CA LEU A 349 2.39 -20.09 -9.71
C LEU A 349 3.47 -19.37 -8.90
N ALA A 350 3.52 -19.64 -7.59
CA ALA A 350 4.47 -19.02 -6.67
C ALA A 350 5.92 -19.52 -6.85
N ASP A 351 6.11 -20.74 -7.35
CA ASP A 351 7.42 -21.42 -7.37
C ASP A 351 8.05 -21.51 -8.77
N GLY A 352 7.47 -20.85 -9.78
CA GLY A 352 8.00 -20.87 -11.15
C GLY A 352 8.03 -22.26 -11.79
N SER A 353 7.21 -23.19 -11.28
CA SER A 353 7.05 -24.51 -11.89
C SER A 353 6.39 -24.34 -13.26
N SER A 354 6.88 -25.09 -14.26
CA SER A 354 6.51 -24.94 -15.67
C SER A 354 5.00 -25.04 -15.89
N ILE A 355 4.34 -23.90 -16.01
CA ILE A 355 2.99 -23.82 -16.56
C ILE A 355 3.15 -23.96 -18.08
N ASN A 356 2.27 -24.70 -18.75
CA ASN A 356 2.19 -24.71 -20.20
C ASN A 356 1.09 -23.73 -20.63
N GLY A 357 1.48 -22.53 -21.09
CA GLY A 357 0.57 -21.49 -21.57
C GLY A 357 0.02 -20.53 -20.50
N THR A 358 -0.74 -19.51 -20.92
CA THR A 358 -1.41 -18.56 -20.03
C THR A 358 -2.60 -19.25 -19.36
N THR A 359 -2.61 -19.28 -18.03
CA THR A 359 -3.69 -19.88 -17.24
C THR A 359 -4.52 -18.77 -16.62
N THR A 360 -5.83 -18.78 -16.91
CA THR A 360 -6.83 -17.95 -16.24
C THR A 360 -7.51 -18.80 -15.17
N LEU A 361 -7.29 -18.48 -13.90
CA LEU A 361 -7.89 -19.18 -12.76
C LEU A 361 -9.30 -18.67 -12.41
N GLY A 362 -9.85 -17.77 -13.23
CA GLY A 362 -11.14 -17.11 -13.02
C GLY A 362 -12.36 -18.05 -12.93
N ASP A 363 -12.35 -19.18 -13.65
CA ASP A 363 -13.49 -20.10 -13.63
C ASP A 363 -13.41 -21.18 -12.52
N ASN A 364 -12.25 -21.36 -11.88
CA ASN A 364 -11.98 -22.48 -10.96
C ASN A 364 -11.58 -22.08 -9.52
N LEU A 365 -11.53 -20.79 -9.19
CA LEU A 365 -11.45 -20.33 -7.79
C LEU A 365 -12.75 -20.58 -7.01
N GLY A 366 -13.83 -21.03 -7.68
CA GLY A 366 -15.11 -21.40 -7.08
C GLY A 366 -15.09 -22.59 -6.11
N SER A 367 -13.93 -23.20 -5.85
CA SER A 367 -13.77 -24.27 -4.86
C SER A 367 -12.68 -23.99 -3.81
N LEU A 368 -12.44 -22.72 -3.46
CA LEU A 368 -11.70 -22.39 -2.25
C LEU A 368 -12.53 -22.77 -1.02
N VAL A 369 -12.44 -24.04 -0.62
CA VAL A 369 -12.97 -24.54 0.65
C VAL A 369 -12.04 -24.03 1.76
N GLY A 370 -12.45 -22.97 2.43
CA GLY A 370 -11.89 -22.61 3.74
C GLY A 370 -12.19 -23.71 4.74
N ASN A 371 -11.22 -24.08 5.58
CA ASN A 371 -11.38 -25.11 6.63
C ASN A 371 -12.32 -24.69 7.79
N THR A 372 -13.14 -23.67 7.60
CA THR A 372 -14.27 -23.34 8.45
C THR A 372 -15.51 -23.88 7.77
N ALA A 373 -16.29 -24.71 8.45
CA ALA A 373 -17.48 -25.39 7.94
C ALA A 373 -18.65 -24.43 7.60
N GLN A 374 -18.43 -23.46 6.71
CA GLN A 374 -19.40 -22.49 6.21
C GLN A 374 -18.86 -21.81 4.93
N SER A 375 -19.55 -22.10 3.82
CA SER A 375 -19.61 -21.33 2.56
C SER A 375 -18.34 -21.20 1.72
N ALA A 376 -18.37 -21.75 0.50
CA ALA A 376 -17.45 -21.36 -0.57
C ALA A 376 -17.70 -19.88 -0.91
N VAL A 377 -16.70 -19.03 -0.68
CA VAL A 377 -16.76 -17.62 -1.09
C VAL A 377 -16.15 -17.53 -2.48
N THR A 378 -16.99 -17.38 -3.50
CA THR A 378 -16.53 -17.01 -4.84
C THR A 378 -16.13 -15.55 -4.80
N LEU A 379 -14.82 -15.27 -4.83
CA LEU A 379 -14.33 -13.90 -4.97
C LEU A 379 -14.42 -13.51 -6.47
N PRO A 380 -14.98 -12.34 -6.81
CA PRO A 380 -15.03 -11.84 -8.20
C PRO A 380 -13.64 -11.30 -8.61
N ILE A 381 -12.63 -12.16 -8.57
CA ILE A 381 -11.23 -11.85 -8.86
C ILE A 381 -10.75 -12.80 -9.94
N LYS A 382 -10.32 -12.22 -11.06
CA LYS A 382 -9.68 -12.98 -12.13
C LYS A 382 -8.16 -13.01 -11.89
N ILE A 383 -7.59 -14.20 -11.74
CA ILE A 383 -6.13 -14.39 -11.65
C ILE A 383 -5.62 -14.89 -13.00
N ILE A 384 -4.63 -14.19 -13.56
CA ILE A 384 -4.02 -14.50 -14.87
C ILE A 384 -2.51 -14.62 -14.67
N ALA A 385 -1.93 -15.66 -15.25
CA ALA A 385 -0.48 -15.84 -15.23
C ALA A 385 0.00 -16.66 -16.41
N ALA A 386 1.26 -16.45 -16.80
CA ALA A 386 1.92 -17.17 -17.87
C ALA A 386 3.11 -17.97 -17.32
N PRO A 387 3.69 -18.89 -18.11
CA PRO A 387 4.85 -19.68 -17.69
C PRO A 387 6.00 -18.77 -17.27
N PHE A 388 6.54 -19.03 -16.08
CA PHE A 388 7.60 -18.21 -15.51
C PHE A 388 8.91 -18.99 -15.43
N SER A 389 9.89 -18.61 -16.26
CA SER A 389 11.27 -19.03 -16.10
C SER A 389 12.10 -17.85 -15.59
N GLY A 390 12.40 -17.86 -14.29
CA GLY A 390 13.28 -16.87 -13.69
C GLY A 390 14.69 -17.01 -14.26
N GLN A 391 15.21 -15.96 -14.88
CA GLN A 391 16.64 -15.81 -15.12
C GLN A 391 17.02 -14.38 -14.72
N PRO A 392 17.78 -14.18 -13.63
CA PRO A 392 18.36 -12.87 -13.38
C PRO A 392 19.23 -12.49 -14.58
N ALA A 393 19.11 -11.26 -15.07
CA ALA A 393 20.00 -10.80 -16.14
C ALA A 393 21.46 -10.99 -15.71
N GLY A 394 22.31 -11.43 -16.64
CA GLY A 394 23.76 -11.48 -16.48
C GLY A 394 24.43 -10.10 -16.34
N LEU A 395 23.65 -9.06 -16.02
CA LEU A 395 24.05 -7.65 -15.91
C LEU A 395 24.57 -7.29 -14.56
#